data_AF-A0A838UM48-F1
#
_entry.id   AF-A0A838UM48-F1
#
_cell.length_a   1.000
_cell.length_b   1.000
_cell.length_c   1.000
_cell.angle_alpha   90.00
_cell.angle_beta   90.00
_cell.angle_gamma   90.00
#
_symmetry.space_group_name_H-M   'P 1'
#
loop_
_entity.id
_entity.type
_entity.pdbx_description
1 polymer ?
#
loop_
_entity_poly.entity_id
_entity_poly.type
_entity_poly.pdbx_seq_one_letter_code
_entity_poly.pdbx_strand_id
1 'polypeptide(L)'
;MERKSIRWATAIAALALAPALGGAAAPPPSPAVIKIGAAYIAKQMCSCLFVVQRSEASCRAEFKPDIDNFTVVAERAGLPARARVTARL
;
A
#
# COMPACT_ATOMS: atom_id res chain seq x y z
N MET A 1 26.07 34.79 -34.71
CA MET A 1 25.23 34.78 -33.49
C MET A 1 25.32 33.37 -32.91
N GLU A 2 26.32 32.95 -32.11
CA GLU A 2 26.54 31.48 -32.09
C GLU A 2 27.17 30.76 -30.89
N ARG A 3 27.55 31.43 -29.79
CA ARG A 3 28.12 30.69 -28.63
C ARG A 3 27.26 30.67 -27.38
N LYS A 4 26.38 31.67 -27.20
CA LYS A 4 25.48 31.70 -26.04
C LYS A 4 24.34 30.69 -26.19
N SER A 5 23.66 30.65 -27.34
CA SER A 5 22.48 29.77 -27.56
C SER A 5 22.80 28.28 -27.42
N ILE A 6 24.00 27.83 -27.82
CA ILE A 6 24.43 26.43 -27.72
C ILE A 6 24.63 26.00 -26.26
N ARG A 7 25.13 26.88 -25.38
CA ARG A 7 25.33 26.56 -23.95
C ARG A 7 24.02 26.45 -23.18
N TRP A 8 23.00 27.21 -23.59
CA TRP A 8 21.67 27.10 -23.00
C TRP A 8 20.94 25.84 -23.48
N ALA A 9 21.11 25.46 -24.75
CA ALA A 9 20.53 24.23 -25.29
C ALA A 9 21.08 22.96 -24.60
N THR A 10 22.38 22.91 -24.30
CA THR A 10 22.99 21.77 -23.58
C THR A 10 22.56 21.72 -22.10
N ALA A 11 22.38 22.86 -21.44
CA ALA A 11 21.90 22.92 -20.06
C ALA A 11 20.44 22.42 -19.94
N ILE A 12 19.58 22.77 -20.90
CA ILE A 12 18.18 22.31 -20.93
C ILE A 12 18.12 20.80 -21.21
N ALA A 13 18.94 20.29 -22.13
CA ALA A 13 19.02 18.87 -22.40
C ALA A 13 19.49 18.07 -21.16
N ALA A 14 20.50 18.57 -20.44
CA ALA A 14 20.97 17.94 -19.21
C ALA A 14 19.91 17.94 -18.09
N LEU A 15 19.13 19.02 -17.96
CA LEU A 15 18.06 19.11 -16.97
C LEU A 15 16.89 18.16 -17.28
N ALA A 16 16.59 17.93 -18.56
CA ALA A 16 15.57 16.97 -19.01
C ALA A 16 15.96 15.50 -18.79
N LEU A 17 17.26 15.20 -18.64
CA LEU A 17 17.77 13.84 -18.36
C LEU A 17 17.82 13.49 -16.87
N ALA A 18 17.70 14.47 -15.96
CA ALA A 18 17.71 14.24 -14.52
C ALA A 18 16.57 13.35 -13.96
N PRO A 19 15.30 13.45 -14.41
CA PRO A 19 14.24 12.60 -13.87
C PRO A 19 14.36 11.12 -14.24
N ALA A 20 15.10 10.78 -15.30
CA ALA A 20 15.30 9.39 -15.72
C ALA A 20 16.21 8.59 -14.78
N LEU A 21 17.06 9.25 -13.98
CA LEU A 21 18.00 8.61 -13.06
C LEU A 21 17.52 8.55 -11.60
N GLY A 22 16.54 9.37 -11.21
CA GLY A 22 16.07 9.47 -9.83
C GLY A 22 14.80 8.69 -9.47
N GLY A 23 14.05 8.19 -10.48
CA GLY A 23 12.66 7.75 -10.28
C GLY A 23 12.43 6.33 -9.76
N ALA A 24 13.44 5.47 -9.62
CA ALA A 24 13.19 4.03 -9.65
C ALA A 24 13.50 3.20 -8.38
N ALA A 25 13.92 3.79 -7.25
CA ALA A 25 14.25 2.97 -6.08
C ALA A 25 13.77 3.59 -4.76
N ALA A 26 12.45 3.62 -4.55
CA ALA A 26 11.95 3.68 -3.19
C ALA A 26 12.38 2.39 -2.47
N PRO A 27 13.06 2.46 -1.32
CA PRO A 27 13.40 1.26 -0.56
C PRO A 27 12.11 0.54 -0.14
N PRO A 28 12.12 -0.80 -0.07
CA PRO A 28 10.96 -1.55 0.39
C PRO A 28 10.57 -1.10 1.80
N PRO A 29 9.27 -1.15 2.15
CA PRO A 29 8.80 -0.77 3.48
C PRO A 29 9.49 -1.63 4.55
N SER A 30 9.83 -1.00 5.68
CA SER A 30 10.47 -1.71 6.78
C SER A 30 9.52 -2.77 7.38
N PRO A 31 10.03 -3.86 7.97
CA PRO A 31 9.20 -4.88 8.60
C PRO A 31 8.24 -4.34 9.67
N ALA A 32 8.61 -3.23 10.32
CA ALA A 32 7.75 -2.55 11.29
C ALA A 32 6.51 -1.94 10.63
N VAL A 33 6.69 -1.26 9.49
CA VAL A 33 5.58 -0.67 8.70
C VAL A 33 4.63 -1.77 8.22
N ILE A 34 5.19 -2.88 7.72
CA ILE A 34 4.43 -4.06 7.30
C ILE A 34 3.56 -4.62 8.44
N LYS A 35 4.14 -4.79 9.64
CA LYS A 35 3.42 -5.28 10.83
C LYS A 35 2.30 -4.34 11.26
N ILE A 36 2.53 -3.03 11.22
CA ILE A 36 1.52 -2.03 11.57
C ILE A 36 0.36 -2.07 10.58
N GLY A 37 0.65 -2.11 9.27
CA GLY A 37 -0.36 -2.22 8.22
C GLY A 37 -1.19 -3.50 8.36
N ALA A 38 -0.54 -4.65 8.56
CA ALA A 38 -1.21 -5.92 8.79
C ALA A 38 -2.14 -5.88 10.02
N ALA A 39 -1.68 -5.33 11.15
CA ALA A 39 -2.51 -5.21 12.36
C ALA A 39 -3.72 -4.29 12.15
N TYR A 40 -3.52 -3.18 11.42
CA TYR A 40 -4.60 -2.27 11.06
C TYR A 40 -5.67 -2.96 10.20
N ILE A 41 -5.25 -3.66 9.14
CA ILE A 41 -6.17 -4.36 8.23
C ILE A 41 -6.93 -5.48 8.96
N ALA A 42 -6.24 -6.26 9.78
CA ALA A 42 -6.89 -7.29 10.59
C ALA A 42 -7.95 -6.69 11.53
N LYS A 43 -7.68 -5.53 12.14
CA LYS A 43 -8.63 -4.83 13.01
C LYS A 43 -9.86 -4.32 12.24
N GLN A 44 -9.67 -3.68 11.09
CA GLN A 44 -10.78 -3.17 10.28
C GLN A 44 -11.70 -4.32 9.83
N MET A 45 -11.09 -5.42 9.37
CA MET A 45 -11.82 -6.61 8.95
C MET A 45 -12.55 -7.30 10.11
N CYS A 46 -11.93 -7.44 11.28
CA CYS A 46 -12.59 -7.95 12.49
C CYS A 46 -13.81 -7.08 12.87
N SER A 47 -13.65 -5.76 12.89
CA SER A 47 -14.73 -4.84 13.24
C SER A 47 -15.89 -4.96 12.26
N CYS A 48 -15.60 -4.92 10.96
CA CYS A 48 -16.63 -5.02 9.93
C CYS A 48 -17.37 -6.37 9.97
N LEU A 49 -16.65 -7.49 10.14
CA LEU A 49 -17.23 -8.84 10.14
C LEU A 49 -18.00 -9.17 11.43
N PHE A 50 -17.49 -8.77 12.60
CA PHE A 50 -18.00 -9.29 13.88
C PHE A 50 -18.66 -8.24 14.76
N VAL A 51 -18.32 -6.96 14.60
CA VAL A 51 -18.98 -5.88 15.34
C VAL A 51 -20.14 -5.33 14.52
N VAL A 52 -19.87 -4.96 13.27
CA VAL A 52 -20.88 -4.42 12.34
C VAL A 52 -21.68 -5.54 11.66
N GLN A 53 -21.22 -6.79 11.76
CA GLN A 53 -21.89 -7.99 11.21
C GLN A 53 -22.16 -7.89 9.70
N ARG A 54 -21.24 -7.26 8.95
CA ARG A 54 -21.30 -7.19 7.49
C ARG A 54 -20.72 -8.45 6.85
N SER A 55 -21.11 -8.70 5.60
CA SER A 55 -20.54 -9.78 4.80
C SER A 55 -19.07 -9.50 4.47
N GLU A 56 -18.28 -10.57 4.30
CA GLU A 56 -16.87 -10.43 3.94
C GLU A 56 -16.65 -9.69 2.62
N ALA A 57 -17.53 -9.92 1.65
CA ALA A 57 -17.49 -9.21 0.37
C ALA A 57 -17.66 -7.69 0.56
N SER A 58 -18.59 -7.28 1.41
CA SER A 58 -18.78 -5.86 1.75
C SER A 58 -17.55 -5.28 2.44
N CYS A 59 -16.99 -6.00 3.43
CA CYS A 59 -15.81 -5.54 4.16
C CYS A 59 -14.58 -5.42 3.26
N ARG A 60 -14.37 -6.38 2.35
CA ARG A 60 -13.28 -6.35 1.38
C ARG A 60 -13.42 -5.21 0.37
N ALA A 61 -14.64 -4.92 -0.06
CA ALA A 61 -14.89 -3.81 -0.99
C ALA A 61 -14.58 -2.45 -0.35
N GLU A 62 -14.91 -2.28 0.94
CA GLU A 62 -14.72 -1.03 1.69
C GLU A 62 -13.23 -0.67 1.85
N PHE A 63 -12.38 -1.67 2.11
CA PHE A 63 -10.94 -1.50 2.34
C PHE A 63 -10.07 -2.01 1.17
N LYS A 64 -10.67 -2.16 -0.01
CA LYS A 64 -10.04 -2.81 -1.17
C LYS A 64 -8.62 -2.30 -1.51
N PRO A 65 -8.35 -0.99 -1.63
CA PRO A 65 -7.01 -0.53 -2.01
C PRO A 65 -5.94 -0.92 -0.99
N ASP A 66 -6.28 -0.99 0.30
CA ASP A 66 -5.33 -1.39 1.32
C ASP A 66 -5.22 -2.92 1.42
N ILE A 67 -6.36 -3.64 1.40
CA ILE A 67 -6.42 -5.10 1.49
C ILE A 67 -5.73 -5.79 0.31
N ASP A 68 -5.77 -5.22 -0.89
CA ASP A 68 -5.13 -5.83 -2.07
C ASP A 68 -3.60 -5.97 -1.89
N ASN A 69 -2.99 -5.25 -0.92
CA ASN A 69 -1.59 -5.40 -0.55
C ASN A 69 -1.34 -6.48 0.53
N PHE A 70 -2.38 -7.12 1.07
CA PHE A 70 -2.26 -8.09 2.16
C PHE A 70 -3.07 -9.36 1.89
N THR A 71 -2.48 -10.50 2.22
CA THR A 71 -3.22 -11.75 2.37
C THR A 71 -4.02 -11.72 3.68
N VAL A 72 -5.34 -11.59 3.57
CA VAL A 72 -6.27 -11.56 4.72
C VAL A 72 -7.03 -12.89 4.84
N VAL A 73 -6.95 -13.52 6.01
CA VAL A 73 -7.66 -14.76 6.36
C VAL A 73 -8.56 -14.53 7.57
N ALA A 74 -9.85 -14.82 7.43
CA ALA A 74 -10.84 -14.75 8.51
C ALA A 74 -11.26 -16.16 8.94
N GLU A 75 -10.81 -16.59 10.11
CA GLU A 75 -11.20 -17.85 10.74
C GLU A 75 -12.45 -17.64 11.59
N ARG A 76 -13.55 -18.30 11.21
CA ARG A 76 -14.86 -18.19 11.85
C ARG A 76 -15.18 -19.37 12.79
N ALA A 77 -14.18 -20.16 13.16
CA ALA A 77 -14.39 -21.28 14.09
C ALA A 77 -14.80 -20.75 15.48
N GLY A 78 -16.01 -21.06 15.94
CA GLY A 78 -16.48 -20.72 17.29
C GLY A 78 -16.91 -19.26 17.50
N LEU A 79 -17.62 -18.67 16.54
CA LEU A 79 -18.12 -17.29 16.59
C LEU A 79 -18.99 -16.98 17.84
N PRO A 80 -18.89 -15.77 18.45
CA PRO A 80 -17.89 -14.71 18.24
C PRO A 80 -16.65 -14.85 19.15
N ALA A 81 -16.69 -15.71 20.16
CA ALA A 81 -15.66 -15.76 21.21
C ALA A 81 -14.28 -16.23 20.73
N ARG A 82 -14.22 -17.00 19.63
CA ARG A 82 -12.96 -17.52 19.06
C ARG A 82 -12.69 -17.11 17.62
N ALA A 83 -13.42 -16.12 17.10
CA ALA A 83 -13.20 -15.62 15.76
C ALA A 83 -11.84 -14.90 15.67
N ARG A 84 -11.11 -15.13 14.57
CA ARG A 84 -9.76 -14.56 14.36
C ARG A 84 -9.61 -14.04 12.94
N VAL A 85 -9.01 -12.86 12.79
CA VAL A 85 -8.56 -12.35 11.49
C VAL A 85 -7.05 -12.15 11.54
N THR A 86 -6.36 -12.60 10.50
CA THR A 86 -4.93 -12.39 10.30
C THR A 86 -4.69 -11.72 8.95
N ALA A 87 -3.74 -10.80 8.90
CA ALA A 87 -3.27 -10.17 7.67
C ALA A 87 -1.74 -10.29 7.61
N ARG A 88 -1.21 -10.52 6.41
CA ARG A 88 0.24 -10.59 6.15
C ARG A 88 0.52 -10.14 4.72
N LEU A 89 1.68 -9.52 4.49
CA LEU A 89 2.17 -9.19 3.15
C LEU A 89 2.69 -10.45 2.46
#